data_AF-A0A6B2DKU0-F1
#
_entry.id   AF-A0A6B2DKU0-F1
#
_cell.length_a   1.000
_cell.length_b   1.000
_cell.length_c   1.000
_cell.angle_alpha   90.00
_cell.angle_beta   90.00
_cell.angle_gamma   90.00
#
_symmetry.space_group_name_H-M   'P 1'
#
loop_
_entity.id
_entity.type
_entity.pdbx_description
1 polymer ?
#
loop_
_entity_poly.entity_id
_entity_poly.type
_entity_poly.pdbx_seq_one_letter_code
_entity_poly.pdbx_strand_id
1 'polypeptide(L)' 'MRGTFRSGTRERTPVEEGPSFAGWLRERRVLAGLTQAQLAGRAGLSLRAVRNAELGSVRNPRPETERR' A
#
# COMPACT_ATOMS: atom_id res chain seq x y z
N MET A 1 -10.60 -29.41 21.70
CA MET A 1 -11.18 -28.48 20.71
C MET A 1 -10.50 -27.13 20.85
N ARG A 2 -9.75 -26.67 19.85
CA ARG A 2 -9.02 -25.39 19.88
C ARG A 2 -9.97 -24.27 19.47
N GLY A 3 -10.36 -23.43 20.42
CA GLY A 3 -11.11 -22.20 20.16
C GLY A 3 -10.25 -21.23 19.36
N THR A 4 -10.74 -20.84 18.20
CA THR A 4 -10.10 -19.90 17.29
C THR A 4 -10.25 -18.48 17.84
N PHE A 5 -9.13 -17.85 18.20
CA PHE A 5 -9.09 -16.42 18.53
C PHE A 5 -9.45 -15.60 17.29
N ARG A 6 -10.68 -15.07 17.25
CA ARG A 6 -11.15 -14.11 16.25
C ARG A 6 -10.81 -12.70 16.74
N SER A 7 -9.68 -12.15 16.30
CA SER A 7 -9.23 -10.80 16.69
C SER A 7 -9.81 -9.73 15.74
N GLY A 8 -10.74 -8.94 16.29
CA GLY A 8 -10.77 -7.49 16.15
C GLY A 8 -11.23 -6.88 14.83
N THR A 9 -12.55 -6.80 14.62
CA THR A 9 -13.16 -5.64 13.96
C THR A 9 -12.79 -4.40 14.77
N ARG A 10 -11.77 -3.66 14.34
CA ARG A 10 -11.60 -2.27 14.80
C ARG A 10 -12.66 -1.46 14.08
N GLU A 11 -13.70 -1.06 14.81
CA GLU A 11 -14.57 0.04 14.44
C GLU A 11 -13.68 1.25 14.16
N ARG A 12 -13.52 1.57 12.87
CA ARG A 12 -12.90 2.83 12.45
C ARG A 12 -14.04 3.81 12.29
N THR A 13 -14.11 4.76 13.21
CA THR A 13 -14.79 6.05 13.02
C THR A 13 -14.42 6.60 11.64
N PRO A 14 -15.36 7.17 10.86
CA PRO A 14 -15.04 7.81 9.61
C PRO A 14 -14.43 9.18 9.96
N VAL A 15 -13.17 9.16 10.37
CA VAL A 15 -12.33 10.32 10.14
C VAL A 15 -12.36 10.55 8.63
N GLU A 16 -12.61 11.78 8.21
CA GLU A 16 -12.40 12.28 6.85
C GLU A 16 -10.89 12.17 6.53
N GLU A 17 -10.39 10.94 6.49
CA GLU A 17 -9.03 10.60 6.13
C GLU A 17 -8.94 10.82 4.63
N GLY A 18 -8.09 11.77 4.22
CA GLY A 18 -7.69 11.91 2.83
C GLY A 18 -7.28 10.57 2.21
N PRO A 19 -7.17 10.48 0.88
CA PRO A 19 -6.99 9.22 0.19
C PRO A 19 -5.87 8.40 0.83
N SER A 20 -6.18 7.16 1.25
CA SER A 20 -5.18 6.25 1.81
C SER A 20 -3.91 6.25 0.95
N PHE A 21 -2.73 6.06 1.54
CA PHE A 21 -1.48 6.01 0.78
C PHE A 21 -1.56 5.07 -0.44
N ALA A 22 -2.26 3.94 -0.28
CA ALA A 22 -2.54 3.00 -1.35
C ALA A 22 -3.35 3.62 -2.51
N GLY A 23 -4.42 4.37 -2.20
CA GLY A 23 -5.23 5.10 -3.16
C GLY A 23 -4.44 6.22 -3.84
N TRP A 24 -3.73 7.04 -3.06
CA TRP A 24 -2.89 8.13 -3.56
C TRP A 24 -1.79 7.62 -4.52
N LEU A 25 -1.10 6.55 -4.15
CA LEU A 25 -0.04 5.97 -4.98
C LEU A 25 -0.59 5.43 -6.30
N ARG A 26 -1.74 4.74 -6.25
CA ARG A 26 -2.43 4.24 -7.45
C ARG A 26 -2.84 5.38 -8.37
N GLU A 27 -3.41 6.44 -7.82
CA GLU A 27 -3.83 7.62 -8.59
C GLU A 27 -2.65 8.29 -9.29
N ARG A 28 -1.57 8.58 -8.55
CA ARG A 28 -0.35 9.19 -9.11
C ARG A 28 0.26 8.32 -10.22
N ARG A 29 0.28 6.99 -10.04
CA ARG A 29 0.77 6.07 -11.08
C ARG A 29 -0.06 6.17 -12.36
N VAL A 30 -1.39 6.18 -12.24
CA VAL A 30 -2.30 6.26 -13.39
C VAL A 30 -2.19 7.60 -14.10
N LEU A 31 -2.14 8.71 -13.36
CA LEU A 31 -1.95 10.05 -13.92
C LEU A 31 -0.62 10.18 -14.67
N ALA A 32 0.43 9.48 -14.20
CA ALA A 32 1.72 9.42 -14.88
C ALA A 32 1.75 8.42 -16.07
N GLY A 33 0.65 7.75 -16.39
CA GLY A 33 0.57 6.77 -17.48
C GLY A 33 1.40 5.51 -17.26
N LEU A 34 1.72 5.18 -15.99
CA LEU A 34 2.63 4.08 -15.67
C LEU A 34 1.89 2.78 -15.37
N THR A 35 2.44 1.66 -15.83
CA THR A 35 2.09 0.34 -15.29
C THR A 35 2.75 0.13 -13.93
N GLN A 36 2.26 -0.83 -13.15
CA GLN A 36 2.89 -1.19 -11.87
C GLN A 36 4.35 -1.66 -12.06
N ALA A 37 4.66 -2.33 -13.17
CA ALA A 37 6.01 -2.78 -13.49
C ALA A 37 6.94 -1.60 -13.81
N GLN A 38 6.46 -0.60 -14.54
CA GLN A 38 7.22 0.62 -14.82
C GLN A 38 7.46 1.46 -13.56
N LEU A 39 6.47 1.55 -12.67
CA LEU A 39 6.66 2.19 -11.36
C LEU A 39 7.69 1.44 -10.52
N ALA A 40 7.59 0.11 -10.47
CA ALA A 40 8.54 -0.76 -9.76
C ALA A 40 9.98 -0.55 -10.27
N GLY A 41 10.16 -0.56 -11.60
CA GLY A 41 11.47 -0.33 -12.22
C GLY A 41 12.05 1.05 -11.89
N ARG A 42 11.23 2.11 -11.92
CA ARG A 42 11.69 3.47 -11.56
C ARG A 42 12.01 3.64 -10.08
N ALA A 43 11.29 2.92 -9.21
CA ALA A 43 11.46 2.99 -7.77
C ALA A 43 12.53 2.02 -7.21
N GLY A 44 13.12 1.16 -8.05
CA GLY A 44 14.02 0.11 -7.58
C GLY A 44 13.32 -0.95 -6.72
N LEU A 45 12.00 -1.11 -6.89
CA LEU A 45 11.18 -2.04 -6.11
C LEU A 45 10.79 -3.26 -6.94
N SER A 46 10.37 -4.33 -6.26
CA SER A 46 9.71 -5.45 -6.94
C SER A 46 8.27 -5.12 -7.31
N LEU A 47 7.76 -5.71 -8.38
CA LEU A 47 6.35 -5.60 -8.77
C LEU A 47 5.40 -6.01 -7.62
N ARG A 48 5.78 -7.05 -6.84
CA ARG A 48 5.03 -7.50 -5.67
C ARG A 48 4.97 -6.45 -4.57
N ALA A 49 6.06 -5.72 -4.33
CA ALA A 49 6.09 -4.63 -3.35
C ALA A 49 5.14 -3.49 -3.74
N VAL A 50 5.17 -3.07 -5.02
CA VAL A 50 4.24 -2.05 -5.55
C VAL A 50 2.79 -2.52 -5.45
N ARG A 51 2.50 -3.77 -5.83
CA ARG A 51 1.15 -4.35 -5.71
C ARG A 51 0.65 -4.33 -4.26
N ASN A 52 1.49 -4.73 -3.31
CA ASN A 52 1.13 -4.70 -1.90
C ASN A 52 0.91 -3.26 -1.41
N ALA A 53 1.66 -2.29 -1.93
CA ALA A 53 1.56 -0.87 -1.55
C ALA A 53 0.21 -0.30 -2.02
N GLU A 54 -0.18 -0.56 -3.27
CA GLU A 54 -1.48 -0.15 -3.82
C GLU A 54 -2.68 -0.90 -3.21
N LEU A 55 -2.45 -2.03 -2.53
CA LEU A 55 -3.47 -2.76 -1.77
C LEU A 55 -3.48 -2.40 -0.27
N GLY A 56 -2.59 -1.52 0.19
CA GLY A 56 -2.49 -1.12 1.60
C GLY A 56 -1.91 -2.21 2.53
N SER A 57 -1.24 -3.22 1.98
CA SER A 57 -0.72 -4.38 2.73
C SER A 57 0.80 -4.35 2.99
N VAL A 58 1.51 -3.26 2.69
CA VAL A 58 2.95 -3.17 2.99
C VAL A 58 3.11 -2.92 4.49
N ARG A 59 3.20 -4.00 5.26
CA ARG A 59 3.49 -4.00 6.70
C ARG A 59 4.93 -3.59 7.05
N ASN A 60 5.79 -3.33 6.08
CA ASN A 60 7.12 -2.75 6.31
C ASN A 60 7.74 -2.31 4.97
N PRO A 61 7.63 -1.04 4.55
CA PRO A 61 8.49 -0.51 3.50
C PRO A 61 9.93 -0.61 4.02
N ARG A 62 10.89 -1.06 3.19
CA ARG A 62 12.29 -1.01 3.63
C ARG A 62 12.66 0.46 3.85
N PRO A 63 13.37 0.83 4.93
CA PRO A 63 13.63 2.23 5.30
C PRO A 63 14.31 3.07 4.22
N GLU A 64 14.97 2.44 3.24
CA GLU A 64 15.53 3.11 2.06
C GLU A 64 14.46 3.72 1.12
N THR A 65 13.19 3.32 1.24
CA THR A 65 12.09 3.80 0.38
C THR A 65 11.43 5.07 0.92
N GLU A 66 11.68 5.44 2.18
CA GLU A 66 11.02 6.57 2.85
C GLU A 66 11.79 7.89 2.71
N ARG A 67 13.03 7.88 2.19
CA ARG A 67 13.79 9.12 1.97
C ARG A 67 14.22 9.30 0.52
N ARG A 68 13.44 10.07 -0.23
CA ARG A 68 13.95 11.04 -1.21
C ARG A 68 12.91 12.09 -1.55
#